data_AF-A0A5N6TN50-F1
#
_entry.id   AF-A0A5N6TN50-F1
#
_cell.length_a   1.000
_cell.length_b   1.000
_cell.length_c   1.000
_cell.angle_alpha   90.00
_cell.angle_beta   90.00
_cell.angle_gamma   90.00
#
_symmetry.space_group_name_H-M   'P 1'
#
loop_
_entity.id
_entity.type
_entity.pdbx_description
1 polymer ?
#
loop_
_entity_poly.entity_id
_entity_poly.type
_entity_poly.pdbx_seq_one_letter_code
_entity_poly.pdbx_strand_id
1 'polypeptide(L)'
;MNRIRKLKSPLPPTIEKETNNRLSQITALFASAVPDTTGPNAWRYQRQLSGAVQEFIEALSFSHYLRTQTLISLEEVRGALPGILVTGEDYVMGLFDLTGEIMRFAVTLLSSSILTEGGGEGEKGEKGVRGLDEERAGIVVDLREMRSLFEALTVRYGMRELGKKIEVMQGSVEKVERAAYGILVRGSERPTGWMPELE
;
A
#
# COMPACT_ATOMS: atom_id res chain seq x y z
N MET A 1 12.76 12.83 -7.54
CA MET A 1 11.76 11.88 -6.98
C MET A 1 10.89 11.36 -8.13
N ASN A 2 11.21 10.18 -8.68
CA ASN A 2 10.33 9.51 -9.64
C ASN A 2 9.21 8.82 -8.84
N ARG A 3 7.97 9.32 -8.94
CA ARG A 3 6.82 8.73 -8.27
C ARG A 3 6.12 7.77 -9.23
N ILE A 4 5.80 6.58 -8.74
CA ILE A 4 4.95 5.61 -9.45
C ILE A 4 3.52 6.16 -9.43
N ARG A 5 2.82 6.09 -10.57
CA ARG A 5 1.46 6.63 -10.72
C ARG A 5 0.46 5.68 -11.36
N LYS A 6 0.88 4.44 -11.62
CA LYS A 6 0.11 3.42 -12.34
C LYS A 6 0.27 2.05 -11.68
N LEU A 7 -0.84 1.40 -11.34
CA LEU A 7 -0.93 0.01 -10.94
C LEU A 7 -0.82 -0.93 -12.14
N LYS A 8 -0.44 -2.19 -11.89
CA LYS A 8 -0.35 -3.26 -12.91
C LYS A 8 0.54 -2.89 -14.11
N SER A 9 1.41 -1.91 -13.92
CA SER A 9 2.37 -1.48 -14.92
C SER A 9 3.77 -1.81 -14.45
N PRO A 10 4.69 -2.19 -15.37
CA PRO A 10 6.07 -2.40 -14.99
C PRO A 10 6.62 -1.12 -14.37
N LEU A 11 7.34 -1.28 -13.26
CA LEU A 11 7.97 -0.16 -12.58
C LEU A 11 8.92 0.54 -13.56
N PRO A 12 9.05 1.89 -13.49
CA PRO A 12 10.06 2.58 -14.28
C PRO A 12 11.43 1.93 -14.06
N PRO A 13 12.23 1.67 -15.11
CA PRO A 13 13.42 0.82 -15.04
C PRO A 13 14.45 1.32 -14.02
N THR A 14 14.53 2.64 -13.82
CA THR A 14 15.38 3.25 -12.79
C THR A 14 14.94 2.86 -11.38
N ILE A 15 13.63 2.93 -11.10
CA ILE A 15 13.08 2.58 -9.79
C ILE A 15 13.21 1.08 -9.58
N GLU A 16 12.87 0.27 -10.59
CA GLU A 16 12.97 -1.18 -10.50
C GLU A 16 14.39 -1.63 -10.18
N LYS A 17 15.39 -1.09 -10.88
CA LYS A 17 16.80 -1.37 -10.61
C LYS A 17 17.20 -0.97 -9.19
N GLU A 18 16.77 0.20 -8.73
CA GLU A 18 17.07 0.67 -7.37
C GLU A 18 16.42 -0.21 -6.30
N THR A 19 15.14 -0.54 -6.47
CA THR A 19 14.38 -1.41 -5.55
C THR A 19 14.99 -2.81 -5.50
N ASN A 20 15.35 -3.40 -6.64
CA ASN A 20 15.98 -4.72 -6.69
C ASN A 20 17.36 -4.72 -6.02
N ASN A 21 18.16 -3.66 -6.20
CA ASN A 21 19.44 -3.52 -5.48
C ASN A 21 19.23 -3.43 -3.97
N ARG A 22 18.26 -2.63 -3.51
CA ARG A 22 17.96 -2.50 -2.06
C ARG A 22 17.45 -3.80 -1.48
N LEU A 23 16.53 -4.49 -2.16
CA LEU A 23 16.03 -5.81 -1.72
C LEU A 23 17.16 -6.85 -1.67
N SER A 24 18.08 -6.83 -2.63
CA SER A 24 19.25 -7.72 -2.64
C SER A 24 20.17 -7.45 -1.44
N GLN A 25 20.42 -6.18 -1.11
CA GLN A 25 21.20 -5.79 0.07
C GLN A 25 20.52 -6.25 1.36
N ILE A 26 19.21 -6.02 1.51
CA ILE A 26 18.45 -6.43 2.69
C ILE A 26 18.48 -7.96 2.84
N THR A 27 18.28 -8.69 1.75
CA THR A 27 18.33 -10.17 1.76
C THR A 27 19.72 -10.68 2.14
N ALA A 28 20.79 -10.01 1.69
CA ALA A 28 22.16 -10.35 2.09
C ALA A 28 22.41 -10.09 3.59
N LEU A 29 21.84 -9.02 4.16
CA LEU A 29 21.91 -8.75 5.60
C LEU A 29 21.19 -9.84 6.40
N PHE A 30 19.98 -10.24 5.99
CA PHE A 30 19.29 -11.37 6.60
C PHE A 30 20.10 -12.66 6.52
N ALA A 31 20.67 -12.97 5.35
CA ALA A 31 21.52 -14.15 5.16
C ALA A 31 22.72 -14.15 6.11
N SER A 32 23.34 -12.97 6.35
CA SER A 32 24.45 -12.85 7.29
C SER A 32 24.04 -13.05 8.76
N ALA A 33 22.76 -12.80 9.09
CA ALA A 33 22.22 -13.01 10.43
C ALA A 33 21.75 -14.45 10.67
N VAL A 34 21.56 -15.26 9.62
CA VAL A 34 21.08 -16.66 9.75
C VAL A 34 21.87 -17.46 10.77
N PRO A 35 23.22 -17.48 10.76
CA PRO A 35 24.00 -18.24 11.75
C PRO A 35 23.67 -17.89 13.20
N ASP A 36 23.46 -16.61 13.50
CA ASP A 36 23.14 -16.11 14.84
C ASP A 36 21.70 -16.45 15.26
N THR A 37 20.81 -16.61 14.30
CA THR A 37 19.43 -17.05 14.52
C THR A 37 19.27 -18.56 14.61
N THR A 38 20.32 -19.33 14.33
CA THR A 38 20.32 -20.79 14.42
C THR A 38 21.03 -21.27 15.69
N GLY A 39 20.42 -22.21 16.42
CA GLY A 39 21.01 -22.82 17.61
C GLY A 39 20.20 -22.62 18.91
N PRO A 40 20.78 -22.93 20.08
CA PRO A 40 20.05 -22.98 21.36
C PRO A 40 19.44 -21.64 21.80
N ASN A 41 20.01 -20.52 21.33
CA ASN A 41 19.59 -19.17 21.66
C ASN A 41 18.76 -18.50 20.54
N ALA A 42 18.35 -19.24 19.51
CA ALA A 42 17.57 -18.73 18.37
C ALA A 42 16.36 -17.89 18.79
N TRP A 43 15.62 -18.36 19.80
CA TRP A 43 14.44 -17.69 20.34
C TRP A 43 14.72 -16.27 20.87
N ARG A 44 15.94 -16.00 21.32
CA ARG A 44 16.36 -14.69 21.84
C ARG A 44 16.47 -13.68 20.69
N TYR A 45 17.12 -14.07 19.60
CA TYR A 45 17.39 -13.23 18.43
C TYR A 45 16.17 -13.04 17.53
N GLN A 46 15.26 -14.02 17.54
CA GLN A 46 14.02 -13.97 16.78
C GLN A 46 13.18 -12.72 17.06
N ARG A 47 13.01 -12.34 18.34
CA ARG A 47 12.23 -11.13 18.69
C ARG A 47 12.92 -9.83 18.30
N GLN A 48 14.26 -9.81 18.27
CA GLN A 48 15.00 -8.62 17.80
C GLN A 48 14.89 -8.44 16.29
N LEU A 49 14.76 -9.53 15.53
CA LEU A 49 14.60 -9.48 14.07
C LEU A 49 13.17 -9.23 13.60
N SER A 50 12.17 -9.51 14.44
CA SER A 50 10.75 -9.34 14.12
C SER A 50 10.43 -7.98 13.48
N GLY A 51 10.97 -6.87 14.02
CA GLY A 51 10.78 -5.54 13.41
C GLY A 51 11.33 -5.43 11.98
N ALA A 52 12.55 -5.91 11.75
CA ALA A 52 13.16 -5.92 10.41
C ALA A 52 12.40 -6.83 9.45
N VAL A 53 11.89 -7.97 9.94
CA VAL A 53 11.07 -8.89 9.15
C VAL A 53 9.75 -8.20 8.76
N GLN A 54 9.09 -7.49 9.67
CA GLN A 54 7.86 -6.75 9.39
C GLN A 54 8.08 -5.66 8.32
N GLU A 55 9.16 -4.86 8.43
CA GLU A 55 9.52 -3.86 7.42
C GLU A 55 9.82 -4.49 6.05
N PHE A 56 10.50 -5.63 6.03
CA PHE A 56 10.76 -6.35 4.78
C PHE A 56 9.45 -6.86 4.14
N ILE A 57 8.53 -7.38 4.96
CA ILE A 57 7.22 -7.85 4.50
C ILE A 57 6.43 -6.69 3.90
N GLU A 58 6.40 -5.54 4.57
CA GLU A 58 5.77 -4.33 4.06
C GLU A 58 6.34 -3.95 2.68
N ALA A 59 7.68 -3.83 2.57
CA ALA A 59 8.34 -3.42 1.34
C ALA A 59 8.12 -4.41 0.18
N LEU A 60 8.26 -5.71 0.45
CA LEU A 60 8.06 -6.76 -0.55
C LEU A 60 6.60 -6.82 -1.00
N SER A 61 5.67 -6.75 -0.06
CA SER A 61 4.22 -6.76 -0.33
C SER A 61 3.79 -5.53 -1.12
N PHE A 62 4.31 -4.35 -0.79
CA PHE A 62 3.99 -3.13 -1.52
C PHE A 62 4.50 -3.19 -2.96
N SER A 63 5.74 -3.64 -3.16
CA SER A 63 6.29 -3.86 -4.49
C SER A 63 5.46 -4.86 -5.30
N HIS A 64 5.03 -5.96 -4.67
CA HIS A 64 4.18 -6.98 -5.28
C HIS A 64 2.80 -6.43 -5.64
N TYR A 65 2.16 -5.68 -4.74
CA TYR A 65 0.86 -5.05 -4.94
C TYR A 65 0.89 -4.05 -6.10
N LEU A 66 1.91 -3.21 -6.21
CA LEU A 66 2.01 -2.27 -7.34
C LEU A 66 2.06 -2.97 -8.70
N ARG A 67 2.68 -4.17 -8.75
CA ARG A 67 2.86 -4.96 -9.97
C ARG A 67 1.65 -5.84 -10.31
N THR A 68 0.99 -6.40 -9.30
CA THR A 68 -0.02 -7.45 -9.49
C THR A 68 -1.42 -7.06 -9.02
N GLN A 69 -1.52 -6.02 -8.17
CA GLN A 69 -2.72 -5.65 -7.43
C GLN A 69 -3.28 -6.82 -6.62
N THR A 70 -2.39 -7.62 -6.04
CA THR A 70 -2.72 -8.72 -5.12
C THR A 70 -1.82 -8.66 -3.90
N LEU A 71 -2.20 -9.33 -2.83
CA LEU A 71 -1.34 -9.53 -1.67
C LEU A 71 -0.42 -10.73 -1.91
N ILE A 72 0.86 -10.58 -1.55
CA ILE A 72 1.83 -11.67 -1.56
C ILE A 72 1.47 -12.65 -0.44
N SER A 73 1.57 -13.96 -0.71
CA SER A 73 1.30 -15.00 0.29
C SER A 73 2.40 -15.12 1.33
N LEU A 74 2.08 -15.72 2.48
CA LEU A 74 3.06 -16.01 3.54
C LEU A 74 4.16 -16.97 3.04
N GLU A 75 3.80 -17.92 2.20
CA GLU A 75 4.72 -18.89 1.59
C GLU A 75 5.74 -18.19 0.68
N GLU A 76 5.29 -17.25 -0.15
CA GLU A 76 6.17 -16.45 -1.02
C GLU A 76 7.12 -15.57 -0.20
N VAL A 77 6.62 -14.94 0.87
CA VAL A 77 7.45 -14.16 1.80
C VAL A 77 8.51 -15.04 2.46
N ARG A 78 8.14 -16.24 2.93
CA ARG A 78 9.09 -17.20 3.51
C ARG A 78 10.13 -17.66 2.51
N GLY A 79 9.74 -17.84 1.24
CA GLY A 79 10.66 -18.16 0.15
C GLY A 79 11.70 -17.06 -0.11
N ALA A 80 11.34 -15.79 0.14
CA ALA A 80 12.24 -14.65 -0.02
C ALA A 80 13.27 -14.49 1.11
N LEU A 81 13.04 -15.09 2.28
CA LEU A 81 13.93 -15.03 3.44
C LEU A 81 14.35 -16.44 3.93
N PRO A 82 15.13 -17.20 3.14
CA PRO A 82 15.53 -18.54 3.53
C PRO A 82 16.37 -18.53 4.80
N GLY A 83 16.01 -19.37 5.77
CA GLY A 83 16.72 -19.51 7.05
C GLY A 83 16.27 -18.53 8.14
N ILE A 84 15.47 -17.52 7.82
CA ILE A 84 14.82 -16.65 8.81
C ILE A 84 13.42 -17.18 9.09
N LEU A 85 13.07 -17.30 10.37
CA LEU A 85 11.72 -17.67 10.77
C LEU A 85 10.78 -16.47 10.54
N VAL A 86 9.85 -16.59 9.60
CA VAL A 86 8.76 -15.62 9.41
C VAL A 86 7.49 -16.17 10.04
N THR A 87 7.06 -15.55 11.14
CA THR A 87 5.85 -15.95 11.85
C THR A 87 4.60 -15.38 11.18
N GLY A 88 3.43 -15.98 11.49
CA GLY A 88 2.15 -15.41 11.04
C GLY A 88 1.88 -14.03 11.65
N GLU A 89 2.40 -13.78 12.86
CA GLU A 89 2.32 -12.48 13.53
C GLU A 89 3.13 -11.42 12.79
N ASP A 90 4.39 -11.70 12.43
CA ASP A 90 5.21 -10.79 11.64
C ASP A 90 4.56 -10.44 10.30
N TYR A 91 3.97 -11.45 9.65
CA TYR A 91 3.27 -11.26 8.38
C TYR A 91 2.05 -10.35 8.52
N VAL A 92 1.17 -10.63 9.48
CA VAL A 92 -0.02 -9.81 9.72
C VAL A 92 0.38 -8.38 10.09
N MET A 93 1.39 -8.21 10.95
CA MET A 93 1.89 -6.89 11.37
C MET A 93 2.49 -6.09 10.20
N GLY A 94 3.32 -6.74 9.37
CA GLY A 94 3.85 -6.11 8.15
C GLY A 94 2.75 -5.73 7.15
N LEU A 95 1.70 -6.54 7.02
CA LEU A 95 0.55 -6.18 6.18
C LEU A 95 -0.30 -5.05 6.76
N PHE A 96 -0.40 -4.91 8.08
CA PHE A 96 -1.05 -3.73 8.68
C PHE A 96 -0.31 -2.46 8.28
N ASP A 97 1.02 -2.44 8.32
CA ASP A 97 1.81 -1.28 7.93
C ASP A 97 1.74 -1.02 6.41
N LEU A 98 1.68 -2.07 5.58
CA LEU A 98 1.39 -1.99 4.15
C LEU A 98 0.10 -1.21 3.84
N THR A 99 -0.98 -1.42 4.61
CA THR A 99 -2.24 -0.68 4.37
C THR A 99 -2.04 0.83 4.48
N GLY A 100 -1.13 1.27 5.37
CA GLY A 100 -0.73 2.66 5.50
C GLY A 100 -0.04 3.18 4.25
N GLU A 101 0.86 2.41 3.65
CA GLU A 101 1.55 2.83 2.42
C GLU A 101 0.69 2.80 1.17
N ILE A 102 -0.17 1.80 1.01
CA ILE A 102 -1.16 1.77 -0.10
C ILE A 102 -2.02 3.03 -0.05
N MET A 103 -2.33 3.53 1.15
CA MET A 103 -3.08 4.76 1.29
C MET A 103 -2.29 6.03 1.07
N ARG A 104 -1.05 6.13 1.57
CA ARG A 104 -0.21 7.29 1.21
C ARG A 104 -0.07 7.38 -0.31
N PHE A 105 0.05 6.23 -0.96
CA PHE A 105 -0.01 6.10 -2.40
C PHE A 105 -1.37 6.55 -2.96
N ALA A 106 -2.49 6.02 -2.47
CA ALA A 106 -3.85 6.38 -2.89
C ALA A 106 -4.12 7.89 -2.79
N VAL A 107 -3.85 8.51 -1.64
CA VAL A 107 -4.04 9.94 -1.41
C VAL A 107 -3.16 10.76 -2.37
N THR A 108 -1.93 10.32 -2.63
CA THR A 108 -1.05 11.00 -3.59
C THR A 108 -1.61 10.95 -5.02
N LEU A 109 -2.18 9.81 -5.43
CA LEU A 109 -2.84 9.67 -6.72
C LEU A 109 -4.10 10.54 -6.82
N LEU A 110 -4.98 10.47 -5.82
CA LEU A 110 -6.23 11.22 -5.77
C LEU A 110 -5.98 12.75 -5.72
N SER A 111 -4.96 13.19 -5.00
CA SER A 111 -4.57 14.60 -4.95
C SER A 111 -4.03 15.11 -6.29
N SER A 112 -3.30 14.25 -7.04
CA SER A 112 -2.77 14.62 -8.35
C SER A 112 -3.86 14.98 -9.35
N SER A 113 -5.06 14.38 -9.27
CA SER A 113 -6.22 14.78 -10.09
C SER A 113 -6.82 16.13 -9.73
N ILE A 114 -6.82 16.48 -8.44
CA ILE A 114 -7.38 17.77 -8.00
C ILE A 114 -6.57 18.92 -8.60
N LEU A 115 -5.25 18.75 -8.75
CA LEU A 115 -4.37 19.77 -9.31
C LEU A 115 -4.53 19.95 -10.82
N THR A 116 -4.91 18.91 -11.56
CA THR A 116 -5.16 19.01 -13.01
C THR A 116 -6.49 19.66 -13.37
N GLU A 117 -7.42 19.77 -12.42
CA GLU A 117 -8.71 20.44 -12.62
C GLU A 117 -8.67 21.95 -12.31
N GLY A 118 -7.51 22.49 -11.95
CA GLY A 118 -7.32 23.89 -11.52
C GLY A 118 -6.76 24.88 -12.55
N GLY A 119 -6.40 24.47 -13.76
CA GLY A 119 -5.89 25.41 -14.77
C GLY A 119 -5.31 24.73 -16.01
N GLY A 120 -5.91 25.00 -17.17
CA GLY A 120 -5.41 24.54 -18.45
C GLY A 120 -6.47 24.64 -19.54
N GLU A 121 -6.56 25.79 -20.18
CA GLU A 121 -7.13 25.89 -21.54
C GLU A 121 -6.24 25.04 -22.47
N GLY A 122 -6.82 24.03 -23.14
CA GLY A 122 -6.03 23.21 -24.06
C GLY A 122 -6.71 21.93 -24.53
N GLU A 123 -7.38 22.06 -25.68
CA GLU A 123 -7.54 21.07 -26.74
C GLU A 123 -8.51 19.87 -26.59
N LYS A 124 -9.36 19.81 -27.62
CA LYS A 124 -10.39 18.83 -27.97
C LYS A 124 -9.87 17.39 -27.96
N GLY A 125 -10.52 16.52 -27.20
CA GLY A 125 -10.34 15.07 -27.32
C GLY A 125 -11.14 14.30 -26.27
N GLU A 126 -12.26 13.72 -26.70
CA GLU A 126 -13.00 12.61 -26.07
C GLU A 126 -13.65 12.84 -24.69
N LYS A 127 -14.74 12.10 -24.45
CA LYS A 127 -15.68 12.28 -23.34
C LYS A 127 -14.96 12.13 -22.00
N GLY A 128 -14.62 13.25 -21.36
CA GLY A 128 -14.03 13.27 -20.02
C GLY A 128 -14.99 12.69 -18.99
N VAL A 129 -14.73 11.45 -18.57
CA VAL A 129 -15.38 10.85 -17.40
C VAL A 129 -14.87 11.63 -16.18
N ARG A 130 -15.67 12.59 -15.70
CA ARG A 130 -15.46 13.26 -14.42
C ARG A 130 -15.84 12.28 -13.31
N GLY A 131 -14.86 11.55 -12.83
CA GLY A 131 -14.99 10.50 -11.84
C GLY A 131 -13.62 9.92 -11.48
N LEU A 132 -13.59 8.94 -10.58
CA LEU A 132 -12.37 8.15 -10.40
C LEU A 132 -12.18 7.28 -11.64
N ASP A 133 -10.97 7.27 -12.20
CA ASP A 133 -10.60 6.24 -13.16
C ASP A 133 -10.65 4.85 -12.50
N GLU A 134 -10.72 3.80 -13.32
CA GLU A 134 -10.82 2.42 -12.85
C GLU A 134 -9.70 2.05 -11.87
N GLU A 135 -8.52 2.62 -12.07
CA GLU A 135 -7.35 2.39 -11.24
C GLU A 135 -7.54 2.94 -9.81
N ARG A 136 -7.92 4.22 -9.69
CA ARG A 136 -8.14 4.85 -8.39
C ARG A 136 -9.35 4.26 -7.67
N ALA A 137 -10.40 3.94 -8.43
CA ALA A 137 -11.56 3.24 -7.88
C ALA A 137 -11.15 1.85 -7.35
N GLY A 138 -10.29 1.13 -8.08
CA GLY A 138 -9.72 -0.15 -7.66
C GLY A 138 -8.98 -0.06 -6.32
N ILE A 139 -8.11 0.93 -6.14
CA ILE A 139 -7.36 1.11 -4.87
C ILE A 139 -8.30 1.33 -3.68
N VAL A 140 -9.38 2.09 -3.85
CA VAL A 140 -10.38 2.32 -2.79
C VAL A 140 -11.10 1.01 -2.44
N VAL A 141 -11.43 0.19 -3.44
CA VAL A 141 -12.06 -1.12 -3.23
C VAL A 141 -11.09 -2.07 -2.52
N ASP A 142 -9.84 -2.15 -2.96
CA ASP A 142 -8.81 -3.01 -2.36
C ASP A 142 -8.58 -2.66 -0.89
N LEU A 143 -8.51 -1.35 -0.55
CA LEU A 143 -8.39 -0.90 0.84
C LEU A 143 -9.60 -1.26 1.72
N ARG A 144 -10.82 -1.25 1.14
CA ARG A 144 -12.04 -1.69 1.85
C ARG A 144 -12.06 -3.18 2.08
N GLU A 145 -11.61 -3.96 1.10
CA GLU A 145 -11.49 -5.41 1.22
C GLU A 145 -10.46 -5.78 2.28
N MET A 146 -9.27 -5.17 2.23
CA MET A 146 -8.23 -5.34 3.25
C MET A 146 -8.76 -5.02 4.65
N ARG A 147 -9.45 -3.87 4.84
CA ARG A 147 -10.08 -3.53 6.12
C ARG A 147 -11.00 -4.64 6.61
N SER A 148 -11.88 -5.13 5.74
CA SER A 148 -12.86 -6.17 6.08
C SER A 148 -12.17 -7.47 6.52
N LEU A 149 -11.09 -7.86 5.84
CA LEU A 149 -10.31 -9.05 6.19
C LEU A 149 -9.56 -8.90 7.53
N PHE A 150 -8.95 -7.74 7.79
CA PHE A 150 -8.24 -7.48 9.05
C PHE A 150 -9.18 -7.40 10.27
N GLU A 151 -10.37 -6.83 10.09
CA GLU A 151 -11.40 -6.81 11.12
C GLU A 151 -11.85 -8.24 11.46
N ALA A 152 -12.11 -9.07 10.44
CA ALA A 152 -12.49 -10.46 10.62
C ALA A 152 -11.39 -11.28 11.34
N LEU A 153 -10.12 -11.02 11.00
CA LEU A 153 -8.97 -11.69 11.63
C LEU A 153 -8.89 -11.37 13.13
N THR A 154 -9.13 -10.11 13.50
CA THR A 154 -8.98 -9.68 14.89
C THR A 154 -10.06 -10.24 15.79
N VAL A 155 -11.29 -10.34 15.28
CA VAL A 155 -12.39 -11.01 15.99
C VAL A 155 -12.02 -12.46 16.30
N ARG A 156 -11.28 -13.13 15.40
CA ARG A 156 -10.91 -14.55 15.55
C ARG A 156 -9.71 -14.79 16.47
N TYR A 157 -8.70 -13.93 16.44
CA TYR A 157 -7.41 -14.19 17.11
C TYR A 157 -7.16 -13.36 18.38
N GLY A 158 -8.01 -12.36 18.71
CA GLY A 158 -8.00 -11.69 20.02
C GLY A 158 -6.66 -11.03 20.39
N MET A 159 -5.90 -10.57 19.40
CA MET A 159 -4.55 -10.05 19.62
C MET A 159 -4.60 -8.59 20.10
N ARG A 160 -4.17 -8.33 21.34
CA ARG A 160 -4.22 -7.01 21.98
C ARG A 160 -3.48 -5.91 21.20
N GLU A 161 -2.40 -6.25 20.51
CA GLU A 161 -1.61 -5.32 19.69
C GLU A 161 -2.31 -4.93 18.38
N LEU A 162 -3.22 -5.77 17.87
CA LEU A 162 -3.97 -5.49 16.65
C LEU A 162 -5.04 -4.42 16.85
N GLY A 163 -5.56 -4.24 18.06
CA GLY A 163 -6.63 -3.26 18.32
C GLY A 163 -6.26 -1.84 17.90
N LYS A 164 -5.05 -1.38 18.30
CA LYS A 164 -4.55 -0.06 17.91
C LYS A 164 -4.24 0.01 16.41
N LYS A 165 -3.69 -1.06 15.83
CA LYS A 165 -3.39 -1.12 14.39
C LYS A 165 -4.65 -1.06 13.55
N ILE A 166 -5.74 -1.71 13.97
CA ILE A 166 -7.05 -1.61 13.32
C ILE A 166 -7.60 -0.21 13.41
N GLU A 167 -7.60 0.41 14.60
CA GLU A 167 -8.11 1.77 14.76
C GLU A 167 -7.36 2.74 13.82
N VAL A 168 -6.03 2.62 13.78
CA VAL A 168 -5.20 3.39 12.84
C VAL A 168 -5.55 3.05 11.40
N MET A 169 -5.69 1.78 11.03
CA MET A 169 -6.06 1.35 9.67
C MET A 169 -7.44 1.87 9.26
N GLN A 170 -8.45 1.80 10.13
CA GLN A 170 -9.81 2.28 9.88
C GLN A 170 -9.83 3.77 9.60
N GLY A 171 -9.24 4.57 10.50
CA GLY A 171 -9.15 6.02 10.33
C GLY A 171 -8.32 6.41 9.12
N SER A 172 -7.38 5.54 8.74
CA SER A 172 -6.59 5.66 7.53
C SER A 172 -7.49 5.40 6.30
N VAL A 173 -8.24 4.28 6.23
CA VAL A 173 -9.12 3.95 5.09
C VAL A 173 -10.20 5.02 4.89
N GLU A 174 -10.78 5.52 5.99
CA GLU A 174 -11.73 6.64 5.94
C GLU A 174 -11.19 7.88 5.24
N LYS A 175 -9.89 8.19 5.38
CA LYS A 175 -9.29 9.34 4.68
C LYS A 175 -9.30 9.15 3.17
N VAL A 176 -9.00 7.94 2.71
CA VAL A 176 -9.03 7.61 1.28
C VAL A 176 -10.48 7.67 0.77
N GLU A 177 -11.42 7.10 1.52
CA GLU A 177 -12.85 7.15 1.17
C GLU A 177 -13.39 8.58 1.10
N ARG A 178 -13.02 9.45 2.05
CA ARG A 178 -13.39 10.88 2.03
C ARG A 178 -12.77 11.61 0.84
N ALA A 179 -11.51 11.33 0.52
CA ALA A 179 -10.85 11.93 -0.64
C ALA A 179 -11.52 11.49 -1.96
N ALA A 180 -11.82 10.20 -2.09
CA ALA A 180 -12.55 9.62 -3.21
C ALA A 180 -13.96 10.23 -3.35
N TYR A 181 -14.71 10.32 -2.25
CA TYR A 181 -16.04 10.94 -2.20
C TYR A 181 -15.99 12.40 -2.66
N GLY A 182 -15.01 13.16 -2.18
CA GLY A 182 -14.84 14.57 -2.57
C GLY A 182 -14.65 14.74 -4.08
N ILE A 183 -13.92 13.84 -4.74
CA ILE A 183 -13.74 13.86 -6.19
C ILE A 183 -15.04 13.51 -6.92
N LEU A 184 -15.72 12.43 -6.49
CA LEU A 184 -16.97 11.98 -7.10
C LEU A 184 -18.09 13.02 -7.02
N VAL A 185 -18.26 13.65 -5.85
CA VAL A 185 -19.33 14.64 -5.64
C VAL A 185 -19.01 15.97 -6.30
N ARG A 186 -17.79 16.51 -6.15
CA ARG A 186 -17.41 17.77 -6.84
C ARG A 186 -17.43 17.64 -8.35
N GLY A 187 -17.05 16.46 -8.88
CA GLY A 187 -17.17 16.14 -10.29
C GLY A 187 -18.62 16.15 -10.79
N SER A 188 -19.58 15.89 -9.90
CA SER A 188 -21.02 15.88 -10.19
C SER A 188 -21.69 17.25 -10.03
N GLU A 189 -21.17 18.13 -9.17
CA GLU A 189 -21.75 19.46 -8.87
C GLU A 189 -21.44 20.51 -9.95
N ARG A 190 -20.32 20.41 -10.67
CA ARG A 190 -19.93 21.36 -11.72
C ARG A 190 -20.05 20.68 -13.09
N PRO A 191 -21.17 20.80 -13.81
CA PRO A 191 -21.28 20.27 -15.16
C PRO A 191 -20.34 20.99 -16.14
N THR A 192 -20.08 20.38 -17.29
CA THR A 192 -19.17 20.92 -18.32
C THR A 192 -19.66 22.29 -18.80
N GLY A 193 -18.84 23.34 -18.66
CA GLY A 193 -19.21 24.71 -19.05
C GLY A 193 -19.90 25.54 -17.96
N TRP A 194 -19.98 25.05 -16.72
CA TRP A 194 -20.53 25.83 -15.61
C TRP A 194 -19.58 26.98 -15.22
N MET A 195 -20.02 28.22 -15.44
CA MET A 195 -19.43 29.42 -14.86
C MET A 195 -20.38 29.96 -13.79
N PRO A 196 -19.88 30.35 -12.60
CA PRO A 196 -20.70 31.05 -11.63
C PRO A 196 -21.20 32.37 -12.24
N GLU A 197 -22.48 32.68 -12.07
CA GLU A 197 -23.00 34.00 -12.43
C GLU A 197 -22.25 35.05 -11.60
N LEU A 198 -21.56 35.95 -12.29
CA LEU A 198 -20.91 37.09 -11.68
C LEU A 198 -22.00 38.15 -11.44
N GLU A 199 -22.44 38.29 -10.19
CA GLU A 199 -23.11 39.52 -9.71
C GLU A 199 -22.08 40.63 -9.44
#